data_AF-A0A8S1GXU8-F1
#
_entry.id   AF-A0A8S1GXU8-F1
#
_cell.length_a   1.000
_cell.length_b   1.000
_cell.length_c   1.000
_cell.angle_alpha   90.00
_cell.angle_beta   90.00
_cell.angle_gamma   90.00
#
_symmetry.space_group_name_H-M   'P 1'
#
loop_
_entity.id
_entity.type
_entity.pdbx_description
1 polymer ?
#
loop_
_entity_poly.entity_id
_entity_poly.type
_entity_poly.pdbx_seq_one_letter_code
_entity_poly.pdbx_strand_id
1 'polypeptide(L)'
;MLAKNAAKKNGLDVDSVATRAPLKPCIDPEFEHLAPFMRSAEPETKSSSIYDEVDPRTILDFYGDELPTKVEAWNVGPATFTPRFNSTEMRTRVQSSE
;
A
#
# COMPACT_ATOMS: atom_id res chain seq x y z
N MET A 1 -5.15 -5.76 33.30
CA MET A 1 -4.52 -5.08 34.45
C MET A 1 -3.91 -6.02 35.49
N LEU A 2 -4.48 -7.19 35.78
CA LEU A 2 -3.91 -8.11 36.80
C LEU A 2 -2.44 -8.50 36.54
N ALA A 3 -2.06 -8.80 35.30
CA ALA A 3 -0.70 -9.20 34.96
C ALA A 3 0.35 -8.09 35.23
N LYS A 4 0.03 -6.84 34.90
CA LYS A 4 0.92 -5.68 35.19
C LYS A 4 1.08 -5.48 36.70
N ASN A 5 0.00 -5.63 37.46
CA ASN A 5 0.04 -5.49 38.92
C ASN A 5 0.83 -6.63 39.59
N ALA A 6 0.71 -7.86 39.08
CA ALA A 6 1.51 -8.99 39.56
C ALA A 6 3.00 -8.83 39.23
N ALA A 7 3.33 -8.35 38.02
CA ALA A 7 4.71 -8.08 37.62
C ALA A 7 5.35 -6.97 38.48
N LYS A 8 4.63 -5.87 38.74
CA LYS A 8 5.08 -4.82 39.69
C LYS A 8 5.33 -5.36 41.10
N LYS A 9 4.47 -6.26 41.59
CA LYS A 9 4.66 -6.92 42.91
C LYS A 9 5.90 -7.81 42.96
N ASN A 10 6.29 -8.39 41.83
CA ASN A 10 7.47 -9.25 41.70
C ASN A 10 8.74 -8.46 41.35
N GLY A 11 8.71 -7.12 41.40
CA GLY A 11 9.86 -6.27 41.09
C GLY A 11 10.30 -6.30 39.62
N LEU A 12 9.46 -6.82 38.72
CA LEU A 12 9.73 -6.81 37.28
C LEU A 12 9.39 -5.44 36.72
N ASP A 13 10.33 -4.85 35.98
CA ASP A 13 10.12 -3.59 35.29
C ASP A 13 9.19 -3.82 34.08
N VAL A 14 7.91 -3.51 34.28
CA VAL A 14 6.86 -3.69 33.28
C VAL A 14 7.01 -2.71 32.12
N ASP A 15 7.68 -1.58 32.33
CA ASP A 15 7.85 -0.54 31.33
C ASP A 15 9.05 -0.84 30.42
N SER A 16 9.92 -1.79 30.81
CA SER A 16 11.01 -2.31 29.97
C SER A 16 10.51 -3.19 28.80
N VAL A 17 9.31 -3.76 28.91
CA VAL A 17 8.76 -4.66 27.90
C VAL A 17 7.92 -3.86 26.91
N ALA A 18 8.39 -3.78 25.67
CA ALA A 18 7.64 -3.15 24.59
C ALA A 18 6.28 -3.84 24.42
N THR A 19 5.20 -3.10 24.68
CA THR A 19 3.83 -3.61 24.50
C THR A 19 3.39 -3.64 23.03
N ARG A 20 4.12 -2.98 22.13
CA ARG A 20 3.84 -2.93 20.70
C ARG A 20 4.72 -3.90 19.94
N ALA A 21 4.12 -4.62 18.99
CA ALA A 21 4.84 -5.45 18.05
C ALA A 21 5.59 -4.56 17.03
N PRO A 22 6.79 -4.99 16.59
CA PRO A 22 7.50 -4.30 15.52
C PRO A 22 6.70 -4.37 14.21
N LEU A 23 6.68 -3.26 13.46
CA LEU A 23 6.01 -3.16 12.17
C LEU A 23 6.85 -3.82 11.07
N LYS A 24 6.94 -5.15 11.10
CA LYS A 24 7.54 -5.94 10.02
C LYS A 24 6.43 -6.37 9.05
N PRO A 25 6.44 -5.92 7.78
CA PRO A 25 5.46 -6.37 6.81
C PRO A 25 5.61 -7.87 6.59
N CYS A 26 4.49 -8.59 6.70
CA CYS A 26 4.42 -10.02 6.39
C CYS A 26 4.14 -10.15 4.90
N ILE A 27 5.18 -10.40 4.12
CA ILE A 27 5.11 -10.49 2.66
C ILE A 27 5.32 -11.96 2.29
N ASP A 28 4.50 -12.48 1.37
CA ASP A 28 4.72 -13.84 0.88
C ASP A 28 6.08 -13.95 0.18
N PRO A 29 6.76 -15.12 0.24
CA PRO A 29 8.08 -15.29 -0.35
C PRO A 29 8.18 -14.88 -1.82
N GLU A 30 7.10 -15.06 -2.59
CA GLU A 30 7.03 -14.68 -4.01
C GLU A 30 7.13 -13.15 -4.24
N PHE A 31 6.71 -12.36 -3.25
CA PHE A 31 6.67 -10.90 -3.32
C PHE A 31 7.74 -10.21 -2.46
N GLU A 32 8.69 -10.95 -1.89
CA GLU A 32 9.73 -10.40 -1.01
C GLU A 32 10.56 -9.29 -1.68
N HIS A 33 10.70 -9.36 -3.02
CA HIS A 33 11.33 -8.32 -3.84
C HIS A 33 10.64 -6.95 -3.76
N LEU A 34 9.38 -6.88 -3.31
CA LEU A 34 8.64 -5.63 -3.11
C LEU A 34 8.94 -4.96 -1.76
N ALA A 35 9.55 -5.67 -0.81
CA ALA A 35 9.82 -5.15 0.53
C ALA A 35 10.59 -3.81 0.54
N PRO A 36 11.61 -3.57 -0.31
CA PRO A 36 12.35 -2.31 -0.34
C PRO A 36 11.50 -1.11 -0.77
N PHE A 37 10.38 -1.34 -1.46
CA PHE A 37 9.48 -0.29 -1.94
C PHE A 37 8.37 0.05 -0.94
N MET A 38 8.20 -0.77 0.11
CA MET A 38 7.23 -0.50 1.17
C MET A 38 7.86 0.41 2.23
N ARG A 39 7.38 1.65 2.32
CA ARG A 39 7.80 2.58 3.38
C ARG A 39 7.04 2.26 4.67
N SER A 40 7.76 1.80 5.70
CA SER A 40 7.23 1.72 7.06
C SER A 40 7.68 2.94 7.86
N ALA A 41 6.77 3.54 8.60
CA ALA A 41 7.04 4.67 9.49
C ALA A 41 6.30 4.46 10.81
N GLU A 42 6.90 4.91 11.92
CA GLU A 42 6.14 5.00 13.17
C GLU A 42 5.19 6.18 13.12
N PRO A 43 3.95 6.02 13.64
CA PRO A 43 3.02 7.13 13.73
C PRO A 43 3.53 8.19 14.71
N GLU A 44 3.27 9.46 14.41
CA GLU A 44 3.66 10.59 15.27
C GLU A 44 2.98 10.52 16.64
N THR A 45 1.72 10.07 16.66
CA THR A 45 0.91 9.89 17.86
C THR A 45 0.65 8.41 18.11
N LYS A 46 0.90 7.97 19.35
CA LYS A 46 0.58 6.61 19.82
C LYS A 46 -0.72 6.65 20.61
N SER A 47 -1.69 5.86 20.18
CA SER A 47 -3.04 5.72 20.70
C SER A 47 -3.35 4.25 21.00
N SER A 48 -4.46 4.02 21.71
CA SER A 48 -5.05 2.70 21.83
C SER A 48 -5.79 2.26 20.56
N SER A 49 -6.15 3.20 19.68
CA SER A 49 -6.88 2.96 18.44
C SER A 49 -6.00 3.26 17.24
N ILE A 50 -5.98 2.35 16.26
CA ILE A 50 -5.22 2.53 15.02
C ILE A 50 -5.70 3.74 14.21
N TYR A 51 -6.97 4.12 14.32
CA TYR A 51 -7.54 5.23 13.55
C TYR A 51 -7.00 6.59 14.02
N ASP A 52 -6.61 6.70 15.29
CA ASP A 52 -6.08 7.95 15.85
C ASP A 52 -4.58 8.12 15.55
N GLU A 53 -3.92 7.04 15.10
CA GLU A 53 -2.49 7.04 14.75
C GLU A 53 -2.24 7.26 13.26
N VAL A 54 -3.29 7.12 12.44
CA VAL A 54 -3.18 7.30 10.99
C VAL A 54 -3.14 8.80 10.70
N ASP A 55 -2.06 9.24 10.04
CA ASP A 55 -1.98 10.60 9.52
C ASP A 55 -2.96 10.76 8.33
N PRO A 56 -3.98 11.62 8.44
CA PRO A 56 -4.94 11.84 7.36
C PRO A 56 -4.29 12.41 6.09
N ARG A 57 -3.16 13.13 6.22
CA ARG A 57 -2.46 13.73 5.08
C ARG A 57 -1.82 12.66 4.22
N THR A 58 -1.20 11.65 4.83
CA THR A 58 -0.66 10.49 4.13
C THR A 58 -1.72 9.78 3.28
N ILE A 59 -2.99 9.74 3.72
CA ILE A 59 -4.09 9.19 2.90
C ILE A 59 -4.37 10.07 1.67
N LEU A 60 -4.34 11.39 1.86
CA LEU A 60 -4.55 12.35 0.77
C LEU A 60 -3.41 12.30 -0.26
N ASP A 61 -2.18 12.11 0.20
CA ASP A 61 -1.00 11.97 -0.66
C ASP A 61 -1.10 10.78 -1.62
N PHE A 62 -1.83 9.72 -1.27
CA PHE A 62 -2.07 8.60 -2.19
C PHE A 62 -2.91 8.97 -3.41
N TYR A 63 -3.72 10.02 -3.33
CA TYR A 63 -4.44 10.55 -4.50
C TYR A 63 -3.51 11.37 -5.42
N GLY A 64 -2.30 11.73 -4.96
CA GLY A 64 -1.36 12.55 -5.69
C GLY A 64 -1.83 14.00 -5.86
N ASP A 65 -1.23 14.71 -6.80
CA ASP A 65 -1.58 16.11 -7.11
C ASP A 65 -2.92 16.24 -7.85
N GLU A 66 -3.50 15.13 -8.29
CA GLU A 66 -4.78 15.11 -9.01
C GLU A 66 -5.92 14.78 -8.05
N LEU A 67 -6.83 15.73 -7.86
CA LEU A 67 -8.07 15.48 -7.14
C LEU A 67 -8.82 14.33 -7.84
N PRO A 68 -9.40 13.37 -7.09
CA PRO A 68 -10.19 12.29 -7.69
C PRO A 68 -11.34 12.89 -8.50
N THR A 69 -11.16 12.94 -9.82
CA THR A 69 -12.18 13.48 -10.72
C THR A 69 -13.28 12.44 -10.87
N LYS A 70 -14.51 12.85 -10.57
CA LYS A 70 -15.69 12.06 -10.89
C LYS A 70 -15.77 11.88 -12.41
N VAL A 71 -15.55 10.65 -12.87
CA VAL A 71 -15.71 10.30 -14.29
C VAL A 71 -17.21 10.18 -14.57
N GLU A 72 -17.83 11.27 -15.00
CA GLU A 72 -19.20 11.26 -15.49
C GLU A 72 -19.21 10.87 -16.97
N ALA A 73 -20.14 10.00 -17.37
CA ALA A 73 -20.29 9.55 -18.76
C ALA A 73 -20.49 10.69 -19.78
N TRP A 74 -20.85 11.89 -19.30
CA TRP A 74 -21.06 13.10 -20.10
C TRP A 74 -19.79 13.91 -20.35
N ASN A 75 -18.74 13.72 -19.56
CA ASN A 75 -17.48 14.49 -19.66
C ASN A 75 -16.46 13.85 -20.59
N VAL A 76 -16.72 12.61 -21.02
CA VAL A 76 -15.85 11.87 -21.91
C VAL A 76 -16.57 11.78 -23.25
N GLY A 77 -15.89 12.19 -24.32
CA GLY A 77 -16.37 11.96 -25.68
C GLY A 77 -16.66 10.47 -25.92
N PRO A 78 -17.39 10.12 -26.99
CA PRO A 78 -17.72 8.73 -27.29
C PRO A 78 -16.44 7.87 -27.28
N ALA A 79 -16.53 6.67 -26.69
CA ALA A 79 -15.39 5.77 -26.58
C ALA A 79 -14.81 5.48 -27.98
N THR A 80 -13.59 5.94 -28.24
CA THR A 80 -12.89 5.71 -29.51
C THR A 80 -11.98 4.50 -29.41
N PHE A 81 -12.26 3.47 -30.22
CA PHE A 81 -11.37 2.33 -30.36
C PHE A 81 -10.23 2.67 -31.33
N THR A 82 -8.99 2.68 -30.84
CA THR A 82 -7.79 2.85 -31.68
C THR A 82 -6.98 1.55 -31.65
N PRO A 83 -7.10 0.69 -32.67
CA PRO A 83 -6.36 -0.56 -32.72
C PRO A 83 -4.85 -0.28 -32.81
N ARG A 84 -4.09 -0.76 -31.82
CA ARG A 84 -2.61 -0.63 -31.80
C ARG A 84 -1.91 -1.62 -32.73
N PHE A 85 -2.61 -2.64 -33.21
CA PHE A 85 -2.08 -3.68 -34.08
C PHE A 85 -2.97 -3.81 -35.31
N ASN A 86 -2.39 -3.58 -36.49
CA ASN A 86 -3.07 -3.77 -37.77
C ASN A 86 -2.80 -5.22 -38.24
N SER A 87 -3.84 -6.05 -38.31
CA SER A 87 -3.71 -7.47 -38.68
C SER A 87 -3.17 -7.68 -40.10
N THR A 88 -3.14 -6.63 -40.92
CA THR A 88 -2.66 -6.65 -42.30
C THR A 88 -1.12 -6.67 -42.41
N GLU A 89 -0.37 -6.09 -41.47
CA GLU A 89 1.11 -6.00 -41.59
C GLU A 89 1.85 -7.22 -41.04
N MET A 90 1.24 -8.00 -40.14
CA MET A 90 1.92 -9.18 -39.56
C MET A 90 2.01 -10.38 -40.51
N ARG A 91 1.21 -10.44 -41.59
CA ARG A 91 1.21 -11.60 -42.50
C ARG A 91 2.36 -11.60 -43.50
N THR A 92 2.94 -10.44 -43.84
CA THR A 92 3.93 -10.33 -44.94
C THR A 92 5.37 -10.58 -44.50
N ARG A 93 5.69 -10.54 -43.20
CA ARG A 93 7.07 -10.74 -42.72
C ARG A 93 7.46 -12.19 -42.45
N VAL A 94 6.50 -13.12 -42.41
CA VAL A 94 6.78 -14.54 -42.11
C VAL A 94 6.92 -15.41 -43.38
N GLN A 95 6.70 -14.84 -44.57
CA GLN A 95 6.63 -15.60 -45.84
C GLN A 95 7.67 -15.17 -46.89
N SER A 96 8.83 -14.67 -46.46
CA SER A 96 9.97 -14.37 -47.34
C SER A 96 11.30 -14.79 -46.71
N SER A 97 11.33 -16.03 -46.23
CA SER A 97 12.56 -16.72 -45.84
C SER A 97 12.39 -18.21 -46.13
N GLU A 98 12.43 -18.57 -47.40
CA GLU A 98 12.92 -19.83 -47.97
C GLU A 98 13.16 -19.65 -49.47
#